data_AF-A0A3D1R8L4-F1
#
_entry.id   AF-A0A3D1R8L4-F1
#
_cell.length_a   1.000
_cell.length_b   1.000
_cell.length_c   1.000
_cell.angle_alpha   90.00
_cell.angle_beta   90.00
_cell.angle_gamma   90.00
#
_symmetry.space_group_name_H-M   'P 1'
#
loop_
_entity.id
_entity.type
_entity.pdbx_description
1 polymer ?
#
loop_
_entity_poly.entity_id
_entity_poly.type
_entity_poly.pdbx_seq_one_letter_code
_entity_poly.pdbx_strand_id
1 'polypeptide(L)'
;MPRRDLWPIISRLLDLYGSASSGEIARAAKLSRESVNRHLRRALARGDIVSQGAGCALRYVRRIEPAKHLRFKCAGLGDDEVWSKLATPLFTGPQVTEEAKSIARHAFTAMLDNAIEHSGSEQLSVSVESNERRVGFEIIDQGVGVFQKVQTALGLAEPAEAILELSKGKVTTS
;
A
#
# COMPACT_ATOMS: atom_id res chain seq x y z
N MET A 1 -21.76 -21.91 -26.93
CA MET A 1 -20.73 -20.85 -26.97
C MET A 1 -19.95 -20.86 -25.67
N PRO A 2 -18.60 -20.85 -25.69
CA PRO A 2 -17.83 -20.78 -24.45
C PRO A 2 -18.11 -19.46 -23.75
N ARG A 3 -18.33 -19.51 -22.43
CA ARG A 3 -18.58 -18.30 -21.63
C ARG A 3 -17.29 -17.48 -21.60
N ARG A 4 -17.33 -16.26 -22.12
CA ARG A 4 -16.20 -15.32 -22.10
C ARG A 4 -15.81 -15.03 -20.65
N ASP A 5 -14.59 -15.39 -20.25
CA ASP A 5 -14.06 -15.01 -18.94
C ASP A 5 -13.66 -13.53 -18.97
N LEU A 6 -14.12 -12.76 -17.98
CA LEU A 6 -13.82 -11.33 -17.83
C LEU A 6 -12.74 -11.07 -16.79
N TRP A 7 -12.28 -12.10 -16.07
CA TRP A 7 -11.28 -11.95 -15.02
C TRP A 7 -10.00 -11.25 -15.49
N PRO A 8 -9.43 -11.54 -16.68
CA PRO A 8 -8.22 -10.85 -17.14
C PRO A 8 -8.40 -9.34 -17.30
N ILE A 9 -9.60 -8.89 -17.70
CA ILE A 9 -9.93 -7.47 -17.88
C ILE A 9 -10.14 -6.81 -16.52
N ILE A 10 -10.90 -7.48 -15.63
CA ILE A 10 -11.15 -6.99 -14.27
C ILE A 10 -9.84 -6.85 -13.52
N SER A 11 -9.02 -7.92 -13.46
CA SER A 11 -7.71 -7.87 -12.79
C SER A 11 -6.87 -6.75 -13.35
N ARG A 12 -6.73 -6.64 -14.67
CA ARG A 12 -5.91 -5.59 -15.29
C ARG A 12 -6.34 -4.18 -14.88
N LEU A 13 -7.65 -3.89 -14.81
CA LEU A 13 -8.13 -2.58 -14.37
C LEU A 13 -7.81 -2.32 -12.89
N LEU A 14 -8.00 -3.33 -12.03
CA LEU A 14 -7.68 -3.21 -10.61
C LEU A 14 -6.17 -3.04 -10.37
N ASP A 15 -5.35 -3.72 -11.17
CA ASP A 15 -3.89 -3.63 -11.06
C ASP A 15 -3.36 -2.26 -11.51
N LEU A 16 -4.01 -1.63 -12.50
CA LEU A 16 -3.60 -0.32 -13.02
C LEU A 16 -4.12 0.86 -12.19
N TYR A 17 -5.35 0.77 -11.68
CA TYR A 17 -6.05 1.92 -11.09
C TYR A 17 -6.39 1.73 -9.61
N GLY A 18 -6.08 0.57 -9.02
CA GLY A 18 -6.42 0.20 -7.65
C GLY A 18 -7.90 -0.12 -7.43
N SER A 19 -8.80 0.48 -8.21
CA SER A 19 -10.25 0.29 -8.13
C SER A 19 -10.91 0.42 -9.50
N ALA A 20 -12.11 -0.16 -9.66
CA ALA A 20 -12.92 0.02 -10.86
C ALA A 20 -14.42 -0.09 -10.56
N SER A 21 -15.23 0.70 -11.25
CA SER A 21 -16.69 0.60 -11.24
C SER A 21 -17.19 -0.44 -12.26
N SER A 22 -18.43 -0.90 -12.10
CA SER A 22 -19.07 -1.78 -13.09
C SER A 22 -19.14 -1.14 -14.49
N GLY A 23 -19.28 0.19 -14.56
CA GLY A 23 -19.31 0.95 -15.80
C GLY A 23 -17.97 0.99 -16.52
N GLU A 24 -16.87 1.20 -15.80
CA GLU A 24 -15.51 1.18 -16.37
C GLU A 24 -15.17 -0.22 -16.90
N ILE A 25 -15.51 -1.27 -16.14
CA ILE A 25 -15.30 -2.65 -16.55
C ILE A 25 -16.14 -3.01 -17.78
N ALA A 26 -17.42 -2.59 -17.82
CA ALA A 26 -18.29 -2.79 -18.99
C ALA A 26 -17.76 -2.10 -20.24
N ARG A 27 -17.26 -0.87 -20.12
CA ARG A 27 -16.64 -0.13 -21.21
C ARG A 27 -15.38 -0.84 -21.72
N ALA A 28 -14.49 -1.26 -20.82
CA ALA A 28 -13.27 -1.97 -21.18
C ALA A 28 -13.55 -3.34 -21.82
N ALA A 29 -14.57 -4.06 -21.35
CA ALA A 29 -14.96 -5.36 -21.87
C ALA A 29 -15.81 -5.28 -23.16
N LYS A 30 -16.29 -4.08 -23.54
CA LYS A 30 -17.27 -3.86 -24.62
C LYS A 30 -18.53 -4.72 -24.42
N LEU A 31 -19.07 -4.73 -23.20
CA LEU A 31 -20.25 -5.51 -22.81
C LEU A 31 -21.28 -4.65 -22.05
N SER A 32 -22.51 -5.15 -21.92
CA SER A 32 -23.52 -4.52 -21.05
C SER A 32 -23.13 -4.63 -19.56
N ARG A 33 -23.57 -3.66 -18.75
CA ARG A 33 -23.38 -3.69 -17.29
C ARG A 33 -23.98 -4.95 -16.66
N GLU A 34 -25.12 -5.39 -17.16
CA GLU A 34 -25.79 -6.64 -16.71
C GLU A 34 -24.90 -7.87 -16.92
N SER A 35 -24.24 -7.95 -18.08
CA SER A 35 -23.32 -9.04 -18.39
C SER A 35 -22.12 -9.03 -17.45
N VAL A 36 -21.55 -7.85 -17.16
CA VAL A 36 -20.43 -7.68 -16.22
C VAL A 36 -20.82 -7.99 -14.77
N ASN A 37 -22.01 -7.57 -14.32
CA ASN A 37 -22.49 -7.77 -12.95
C ASN A 37 -22.56 -9.25 -12.55
N ARG A 38 -22.77 -10.16 -13.51
CA ARG A 38 -22.68 -11.61 -13.27
C ARG A 38 -21.25 -12.07 -12.97
N HIS A 39 -20.24 -11.52 -13.65
CA HIS A 39 -18.84 -11.84 -13.38
C HIS A 39 -18.37 -11.20 -12.07
N LEU A 40 -18.77 -9.97 -11.79
CA LEU A 40 -18.48 -9.29 -10.52
C LEU A 40 -19.07 -10.04 -9.32
N ARG A 41 -20.32 -10.51 -9.41
CA ARG A 41 -20.93 -11.36 -8.36
C ARG A 41 -20.14 -12.63 -8.10
N ARG A 42 -19.61 -13.27 -9.15
CA ARG A 42 -18.76 -14.46 -9.01
C ARG A 42 -17.42 -14.13 -8.37
N ALA A 43 -16.77 -13.05 -8.80
CA ALA A 43 -15.50 -12.60 -8.22
C ALA A 43 -15.66 -12.22 -6.74
N LEU A 44 -16.75 -11.52 -6.37
CA LEU A 44 -17.11 -11.25 -4.98
C LEU A 44 -17.32 -12.54 -4.18
N ALA A 45 -18.08 -13.50 -4.73
CA ALA A 45 -18.38 -14.76 -4.06
C ALA A 45 -17.15 -15.67 -3.88
N ARG A 46 -16.20 -15.64 -4.83
CA ARG A 46 -14.90 -16.30 -4.69
C ARG A 46 -13.94 -15.58 -3.74
N GLY A 47 -14.26 -14.33 -3.39
CA GLY A 47 -13.40 -13.49 -2.58
C GLY A 47 -12.28 -12.81 -3.37
N ASP A 48 -12.25 -12.84 -4.70
CA ASP A 48 -11.16 -12.22 -5.46
C ASP A 48 -11.18 -10.67 -5.37
N ILE A 49 -12.36 -10.10 -5.13
CA ILE A 49 -12.61 -8.66 -5.01
C ILE A 49 -13.51 -8.36 -3.81
N VAL A 50 -13.50 -7.11 -3.36
CA VAL A 50 -14.46 -6.54 -2.41
C VAL A 50 -15.07 -5.26 -2.95
N SER A 51 -16.27 -4.91 -2.48
CA SER A 51 -16.93 -3.64 -2.81
C SER A 51 -16.63 -2.58 -1.75
N GLN A 52 -16.29 -1.38 -2.20
CA GLN A 52 -16.12 -0.19 -1.37
C GLN A 52 -17.11 0.90 -1.81
N GLY A 53 -17.74 1.58 -0.85
CA GLY A 53 -18.77 2.58 -1.10
C GLY A 53 -20.14 1.99 -1.47
N ALA A 54 -21.07 2.85 -1.87
CA ALA A 54 -22.44 2.49 -2.23
C ALA A 54 -22.99 3.37 -3.36
N GLY A 55 -24.05 2.91 -4.04
CA GLY A 55 -24.71 3.65 -5.10
C GLY A 55 -23.76 4.04 -6.25
N CYS A 56 -23.69 5.34 -6.58
CA CYS A 56 -22.81 5.87 -7.62
C CYS A 56 -21.32 5.87 -7.23
N ALA A 57 -21.00 5.80 -5.93
CA ALA A 57 -19.64 5.72 -5.41
C ALA A 57 -19.14 4.27 -5.27
N LEU A 58 -19.95 3.27 -5.61
CA LEU A 58 -19.59 1.87 -5.52
C LEU A 58 -18.42 1.54 -6.45
N ARG A 59 -17.30 1.11 -5.87
CA ARG A 59 -16.12 0.63 -6.59
C ARG A 59 -15.76 -0.78 -6.13
N TYR A 60 -15.19 -1.55 -7.05
CA TYR A 60 -14.60 -2.85 -6.77
C TYR A 60 -13.11 -2.68 -6.65
N VAL A 61 -12.54 -3.31 -5.63
CA VAL A 61 -11.10 -3.39 -5.40
C VAL A 61 -10.69 -4.85 -5.27
N ARG A 62 -9.45 -5.18 -5.59
CA ARG A 62 -8.93 -6.53 -5.36
C ARG A 62 -9.03 -6.85 -3.87
N ARG A 63 -9.46 -8.05 -3.51
CA ARG A 63 -9.33 -8.48 -2.13
C ARG A 63 -7.85 -8.66 -1.88
N ILE A 64 -7.36 -7.90 -0.93
CA ILE A 64 -6.06 -8.06 -0.34
C ILE A 64 -6.37 -8.86 0.92
N GLU A 65 -5.76 -10.03 1.09
CA GLU A 65 -5.78 -10.71 2.39
C GLU A 65 -5.39 -9.67 3.45
N PRO A 66 -6.02 -9.63 4.63
CA PRO A 66 -5.75 -8.60 5.60
C PRO A 66 -4.26 -8.54 5.82
N ALA A 67 -3.68 -7.40 5.44
CA ALA A 67 -2.28 -7.09 5.65
C ALA A 67 -1.96 -7.49 7.10
N LYS A 68 -0.88 -8.25 7.31
CA LYS A 68 -0.50 -8.63 8.66
C LYS A 68 -0.24 -7.32 9.42
N HIS A 69 -1.19 -6.95 10.27
CA HIS A 69 -1.17 -5.67 10.96
C HIS A 69 -0.61 -5.90 12.36
N LEU A 70 0.59 -5.38 12.60
CA LEU A 70 1.21 -5.43 13.91
C LEU A 70 1.40 -4.03 14.48
N ARG A 71 1.29 -3.95 15.80
CA ARG A 71 1.61 -2.76 16.56
C ARG A 71 2.93 -2.96 17.29
N PHE A 72 3.76 -1.94 17.26
CA PHE A 72 5.05 -1.92 17.94
C PHE A 72 5.15 -0.69 18.83
N LYS A 73 5.86 -0.82 19.96
CA LYS A 73 6.32 0.34 20.71
C LYS A 73 7.56 0.88 20.02
N CYS A 74 7.68 2.20 19.87
CA CYS A 74 8.85 2.82 19.22
C CYS A 74 10.13 2.66 20.07
N ALA A 75 9.99 2.71 21.41
CA ALA A 75 11.12 2.62 22.32
C ALA A 75 11.83 1.26 22.19
N GLY A 76 13.09 1.30 21.74
CA GLY A 76 13.93 0.10 21.56
C GLY A 76 13.54 -0.76 20.36
N LEU A 77 12.72 -0.26 19.44
CA LEU A 77 12.35 -0.98 18.23
C LEU A 77 13.53 -1.01 17.25
N GLY A 78 14.00 -2.21 16.92
CA GLY A 78 15.00 -2.39 15.87
C GLY A 78 14.32 -2.74 14.53
N ASP A 79 14.77 -2.12 13.46
CA ASP A 79 14.24 -2.31 12.11
C ASP A 79 14.28 -3.77 11.63
N ASP A 80 15.35 -4.50 11.96
CA ASP A 80 15.49 -5.92 11.62
C ASP A 80 14.43 -6.80 12.33
N GLU A 81 13.99 -6.40 13.53
CA GLU A 81 12.94 -7.12 14.26
C GLU A 81 11.59 -6.99 13.54
N VAL A 82 11.25 -5.78 13.09
CA VAL A 82 10.00 -5.51 12.39
C VAL A 82 10.01 -6.18 11.01
N TRP A 83 11.11 -6.04 10.26
CA TRP A 83 11.26 -6.65 8.94
C TRP A 83 11.15 -8.18 9.01
N SER A 84 11.83 -8.82 9.96
CA SER A 84 11.79 -10.28 10.12
C SER A 84 10.37 -10.79 10.45
N LYS A 85 9.63 -10.07 11.30
CA LYS A 85 8.29 -10.45 11.74
C LYS A 85 7.20 -10.22 10.71
N LEU A 86 7.33 -9.21 9.85
CA LEU A 86 6.27 -8.77 8.93
C LEU A 86 6.62 -8.96 7.46
N ALA A 87 7.81 -8.55 7.04
CA ALA A 87 8.16 -8.47 5.64
C ALA A 87 8.59 -9.84 5.08
N THR A 88 9.47 -10.58 5.78
CA THR A 88 10.01 -11.87 5.29
C THR A 88 8.95 -12.83 4.75
N PRO A 89 7.81 -13.07 5.42
CA PRO A 89 6.78 -14.00 4.93
C PRO A 89 6.00 -13.51 3.69
N LEU A 90 6.04 -12.21 3.37
CA LEU A 90 5.24 -11.60 2.30
C LEU A 90 6.05 -11.34 1.02
N PHE A 91 7.37 -11.30 1.14
CA PHE A 91 8.32 -11.19 0.03
C PHE A 91 8.79 -12.54 -0.54
N THR A 92 8.29 -13.66 -0.04
CA THR A 92 8.67 -15.02 -0.47
C THR A 92 7.81 -15.57 -1.61
N GLY A 93 6.87 -14.78 -2.14
CA GLY A 93 6.09 -15.18 -3.30
C GLY A 93 6.99 -15.46 -4.52
N PRO A 94 6.69 -16.49 -5.34
CA PRO A 94 7.55 -16.93 -6.45
C PRO A 94 7.74 -15.90 -7.59
N GLN A 95 7.12 -14.72 -7.48
CA GLN A 95 7.07 -13.68 -8.52
C GLN A 95 7.87 -12.41 -8.15
N VAL A 96 8.44 -12.31 -6.93
CA VAL A 96 9.17 -11.11 -6.50
C VAL A 96 10.67 -11.30 -6.76
N THR A 97 11.26 -10.45 -7.61
CA THR A 97 12.70 -10.49 -7.91
C THR A 97 13.53 -10.01 -6.72
N GLU A 98 14.80 -10.39 -6.66
CA GLU A 98 15.70 -9.95 -5.59
C GLU A 98 15.89 -8.42 -5.59
N GLU A 99 15.88 -7.78 -6.76
CA GLU A 99 15.94 -6.33 -6.89
C GLU A 99 14.71 -5.66 -6.26
N ALA A 100 13.51 -6.19 -6.53
CA ALA A 100 12.27 -5.69 -5.95
C ALA A 100 12.26 -5.86 -4.41
N LYS A 101 12.79 -6.98 -3.90
CA LYS A 101 12.95 -7.19 -2.45
C LYS A 101 13.92 -6.19 -1.84
N SER A 102 15.05 -5.94 -2.50
CA SER A 102 16.07 -4.98 -2.04
C SER A 102 15.50 -3.56 -1.97
N ILE A 103 14.81 -3.10 -3.02
CA ILE A 103 14.16 -1.79 -3.06
C ILE A 103 13.12 -1.68 -1.95
N ALA A 104 12.26 -2.68 -1.82
CA ALA A 104 11.20 -2.65 -0.82
C ALA A 104 11.75 -2.70 0.61
N ARG A 105 12.83 -3.46 0.86
CA ARG A 105 13.53 -3.46 2.16
C ARG A 105 14.09 -2.09 2.49
N HIS A 106 14.80 -1.49 1.53
CA HIS A 106 15.37 -0.17 1.74
C HIS A 106 14.30 0.89 2.02
N ALA A 107 13.23 0.91 1.21
CA ALA A 107 12.12 1.84 1.40
C ALA A 107 11.41 1.62 2.75
N PHE A 108 11.21 0.36 3.16
CA PHE A 108 10.59 0.04 4.44
C PHE A 108 11.42 0.54 5.62
N THR A 109 12.72 0.21 5.64
CA THR A 109 13.66 0.65 6.68
C THR A 109 13.70 2.17 6.77
N ALA A 110 13.87 2.88 5.64
CA ALA A 110 13.90 4.34 5.65
C ALA A 110 12.60 4.96 6.19
N MET A 111 11.44 4.38 5.86
CA MET A 111 10.15 4.88 6.36
C MET A 111 9.92 4.53 7.85
N LEU A 112 10.42 3.38 8.30
CA LEU A 112 10.32 2.95 9.70
C LEU A 112 11.24 3.78 10.59
N ASP A 113 12.51 3.93 10.21
CA ASP A 113 13.48 4.82 10.86
C ASP A 113 12.90 6.23 10.96
N ASN A 114 12.35 6.76 9.87
CA ASN A 114 11.71 8.09 9.89
C ASN A 114 10.58 8.17 10.92
N ALA A 115 9.73 7.15 11.00
CA ALA A 115 8.64 7.12 11.96
C ALA A 115 9.16 7.02 13.41
N ILE A 116 10.19 6.23 13.68
CA ILE A 116 10.78 6.07 15.02
C ILE A 116 11.52 7.34 15.46
N GLU A 117 12.40 7.88 14.62
CA GLU A 117 13.26 9.02 14.94
C GLU A 117 12.46 10.32 14.98
N HIS A 118 11.54 10.50 14.02
CA HIS A 118 10.94 11.80 13.80
C HIS A 118 9.53 11.94 14.33
N SER A 119 8.67 10.92 14.35
CA SER A 119 7.29 11.13 14.80
C SER A 119 7.15 11.56 16.28
N GLY A 120 8.00 11.04 17.16
CA GLY A 120 7.77 11.17 18.61
C GLY A 120 6.57 10.36 19.11
N SER A 121 6.03 9.45 18.29
CA SER A 121 4.96 8.54 18.68
C SER A 121 5.44 7.50 19.68
N GLU A 122 4.58 7.07 20.59
CA GLU A 122 4.87 5.94 21.48
C GLU A 122 4.74 4.58 20.76
N GLN A 123 3.88 4.52 19.75
CA GLN A 123 3.55 3.30 19.02
C GLN A 123 3.41 3.55 17.53
N LEU A 124 3.74 2.52 16.75
CA LEU A 124 3.54 2.45 15.31
C LEU A 124 2.62 1.29 14.97
N SER A 125 1.80 1.49 13.96
CA SER A 125 1.09 0.40 13.29
C SER A 125 1.74 0.14 11.95
N VAL A 126 2.07 -1.11 11.68
CA VAL A 126 2.69 -1.53 10.41
C VAL A 126 1.83 -2.58 9.75
N SER A 127 1.55 -2.36 8.48
CA SER A 127 0.85 -3.30 7.61
C SER A 127 1.66 -3.52 6.34
N VAL A 128 1.50 -4.68 5.74
CA VAL A 128 2.28 -5.16 4.60
C VAL A 128 1.34 -5.97 3.71
N GLU A 129 1.38 -5.71 2.42
CA GLU A 129 0.54 -6.34 1.43
C GLU A 129 1.39 -6.85 0.26
N SER A 130 1.04 -8.02 -0.27
CA SER A 130 1.62 -8.49 -1.51
C SER A 130 0.60 -9.25 -2.35
N ASN A 131 0.75 -9.13 -3.66
CA ASN A 131 0.05 -9.96 -4.64
C ASN A 131 0.98 -10.21 -5.84
N GLU A 132 0.47 -10.89 -6.87
CA GLU A 132 1.23 -11.27 -8.06
C GLU A 132 1.89 -10.09 -8.81
N ARG A 133 1.47 -8.84 -8.57
CA ARG A 133 1.93 -7.66 -9.31
C ARG A 133 2.46 -6.53 -8.45
N ARG A 134 2.17 -6.53 -7.14
CA ARG A 134 2.64 -5.48 -6.23
C ARG A 134 3.02 -6.05 -4.87
N VAL A 135 3.99 -5.36 -4.28
CA VAL A 135 4.24 -5.34 -2.85
C VAL A 135 3.93 -3.93 -2.38
N GLY A 136 3.37 -3.81 -1.20
CA GLY A 136 3.23 -2.56 -0.48
C GLY A 136 3.41 -2.76 1.02
N PHE A 137 3.64 -1.65 1.70
CA PHE A 137 3.61 -1.58 3.14
C PHE A 137 3.07 -0.22 3.56
N GLU A 138 2.55 -0.16 4.77
CA GLU A 138 2.03 1.04 5.40
C GLU A 138 2.61 1.13 6.81
N ILE A 139 3.09 2.31 7.17
CA ILE A 139 3.57 2.63 8.52
C ILE A 139 2.77 3.84 8.98
N ILE A 140 2.05 3.68 10.08
CA ILE A 140 1.20 4.71 10.66
C ILE A 140 1.75 5.05 12.04
N ASP A 141 2.17 6.30 12.18
CA ASP A 141 2.50 6.96 13.44
C ASP A 141 1.37 7.93 13.86
N GLN A 142 1.44 8.47 15.08
CA GLN A 142 0.50 9.45 15.63
C GLN A 142 1.22 10.76 16.02
N GLY A 143 2.35 11.02 15.38
CA GLY A 143 3.30 12.04 15.80
C GLY A 143 3.53 13.12 14.77
N VAL A 144 4.61 13.87 14.97
CA VAL A 144 5.03 14.96 14.10
C VAL A 144 6.07 14.42 13.11
N GLY A 145 5.67 14.20 11.86
CA GLY A 145 6.53 13.60 10.84
C GLY A 145 7.81 14.41 10.53
N VAL A 146 8.74 13.76 9.82
CA VAL A 146 10.07 14.30 9.49
C VAL A 146 10.04 15.68 8.81
N PHE A 147 9.05 15.95 7.95
CA PHE A 147 8.95 17.23 7.25
C PHE A 147 8.75 18.40 8.22
N GLN A 148 7.86 18.25 9.19
CA GLN A 148 7.58 19.31 10.16
C GLN A 148 8.73 19.48 11.17
N LYS A 149 9.41 18.38 11.54
CA LYS A 149 10.63 18.46 12.34
C LYS A 149 11.74 19.22 11.62
N VAL A 150 12.03 18.87 10.37
CA VAL A 150 13.05 19.54 9.56
C VAL A 150 12.70 21.00 9.31
N GLN A 151 11.43 21.30 9.00
CA GLN A 151 10.96 22.67 8.85
C GLN A 151 11.24 23.50 10.11
N THR A 152 10.87 22.98 11.29
CA THR A 152 11.05 23.69 12.56
C THR A 152 12.52 23.87 12.89
N ALA A 153 13.34 22.82 12.72
CA ALA A 153 14.77 22.85 13.04
C ALA A 153 15.57 23.82 12.13
N LEU A 154 15.16 23.97 10.88
CA LEU A 154 15.84 24.81 9.89
C LEU A 154 15.16 26.18 9.67
N GLY A 155 14.06 26.45 10.37
CA GLY A 155 13.31 27.71 10.23
C GLY A 155 12.73 27.91 8.83
N LEU A 156 12.33 26.83 8.15
CA LEU A 156 11.80 26.86 6.79
C LEU A 156 10.37 27.41 6.77
N ALA A 157 10.01 28.12 5.71
CA ALA A 157 8.72 28.77 5.61
C ALA A 157 7.58 27.74 5.45
N GLU A 158 7.84 26.67 4.69
CA GLU A 158 6.84 25.65 4.34
C GLU A 158 7.39 24.22 4.50
N PRO A 159 6.55 23.23 4.88
CA PRO A 159 6.97 21.83 4.98
C PRO A 159 7.53 21.25 3.66
N ALA A 160 7.10 21.79 2.51
CA ALA A 160 7.60 21.37 1.20
C ALA A 160 9.09 21.70 1.00
N GLU A 161 9.61 22.75 1.64
CA GLU A 161 11.04 23.09 1.58
C GLU A 161 11.90 22.04 2.28
N ALA A 162 11.35 21.35 3.30
CA ALA A 162 12.04 20.26 3.97
C ALA A 162 12.32 19.07 3.03
N ILE A 163 11.55 18.90 1.94
CA ILE A 163 11.80 17.87 0.93
C ILE A 163 13.16 18.09 0.27
N LEU A 164 13.51 19.34 -0.05
CA LEU A 164 14.79 19.67 -0.68
C LEU A 164 15.95 19.35 0.26
N GLU A 165 15.81 19.63 1.55
CA GLU A 165 16.84 19.30 2.54
C GLU A 165 16.97 17.78 2.73
N LEU A 166 15.85 17.06 2.85
CA LEU A 166 15.83 15.60 2.96
C LEU A 166 16.39 14.91 1.71
N SER A 167 16.22 15.50 0.52
CA SER A 167 16.76 14.97 -0.74
C SER A 167 18.30 15.00 -0.80
N LYS A 168 18.95 15.81 0.04
CA LYS A 168 20.41 15.91 0.13
C LYS A 168 21.04 14.78 0.97
N GLY A 169 20.23 13.95 1.62
CA GLY A 169 20.68 12.81 2.43
C GLY A 169 20.20 12.87 3.89
N LYS A 170 20.89 12.17 4.80
CA LYS A 170 20.54 12.18 6.24
C LYS A 170 20.64 13.59 6.81
N VAL A 171 19.50 14.26 6.95
CA VAL A 171 19.38 15.48 7.74
C VAL A 171 19.10 15.05 9.18
N THR A 172 20.17 14.91 9.97
CA THR A 172 20.03 14.69 11.41
C THR A 172 19.56 15.98 12.07
N THR A 173 18.27 16.07 12.37
CA THR A 173 17.70 17.11 13.21
C THR A 173 17.69 16.60 14.64
N SER A 174 18.69 17.04 15.42
CA SER A 174 18.81 16.79 16.86
C SER A 174 17.85 17.67 17.65
#